data_AF-A0A068Y3R3-F1
#
_entry.id   AF-A0A068Y3R3-F1
#
_cell.length_a   1.000
_cell.length_b   1.000
_cell.length_c   1.000
_cell.angle_alpha   90.00
_cell.angle_beta   90.00
_cell.angle_gamma   90.00
#
_symmetry.space_group_name_H-M   'P 1'
#
loop_
_entity.id
_entity.type
_entity.pdbx_description
1 polymer ?
#
loop_
_entity_poly.entity_id
_entity_poly.type
_entity_poly.pdbx_seq_one_letter_code
_entity_poly.pdbx_strand_id
1 'polypeptide(L)'
;MTPRRGLKMPCNVYKAAIVLPVAVLLFLFTLYYRRVTHSSRVFEPPPSTHHYIVRPEEGSNPNYLLDLDSIPWPNVKRPNISHNLMVANLAPFDMKMSPGQYATLERLISQFEQVMISLKLQDQWFLGAGSLLGSLQHHDLIPWDDDADLCVHLRHRSRIQEALTNLQPEFGMFWHHNRDKLFFKPLEEGAKTDLNTIGSHAFFRRPWAWPFIDIFYYREIDATLRQTLVSGTKKTD
;
A
#
# COMPACT_ATOMS: atom_id res chain seq x y z
N MET A 1 -56.82 -10.97 -48.99
CA MET A 1 -57.12 -9.71 -48.27
C MET A 1 -55.86 -9.29 -47.51
N THR A 2 -55.14 -8.31 -48.06
CA THR A 2 -54.00 -7.51 -47.55
C THR A 2 -52.99 -8.09 -46.53
N PRO A 3 -51.68 -8.15 -46.88
CA PRO A 3 -50.62 -8.27 -45.88
C PRO A 3 -50.39 -6.93 -45.15
N ARG A 4 -50.26 -6.97 -43.82
CA ARG A 4 -49.94 -5.79 -42.99
C ARG A 4 -48.53 -5.28 -43.33
N ARG A 5 -48.44 -4.01 -43.73
CA ARG A 5 -47.17 -3.28 -43.85
C ARG A 5 -46.51 -3.18 -42.48
N GLY A 6 -45.36 -3.84 -42.31
CA GLY A 6 -44.47 -3.55 -41.17
C GLY A 6 -43.86 -2.16 -41.32
N LEU A 7 -44.13 -1.26 -40.38
CA LEU A 7 -43.41 0.00 -40.27
C LEU A 7 -41.93 -0.29 -40.02
N LYS A 8 -41.08 -0.09 -41.03
CA LYS A 8 -39.64 0.08 -40.80
C LYS A 8 -39.43 1.46 -40.18
N MET A 9 -39.15 1.50 -38.87
CA MET A 9 -38.68 2.73 -38.24
C MET A 9 -37.30 3.11 -38.82
N PRO A 10 -37.06 4.40 -39.11
CA PRO A 10 -35.81 4.85 -39.71
C PRO A 10 -34.61 4.62 -38.77
N CYS A 11 -33.52 4.09 -39.33
CA CYS A 11 -32.27 3.69 -38.65
C CYS A 11 -31.68 4.76 -37.70
N ASN A 12 -31.98 6.04 -37.93
CA ASN A 12 -31.52 7.14 -37.07
C ASN A 12 -32.17 7.17 -35.69
N VAL A 13 -33.39 6.63 -35.54
CA VAL A 13 -34.07 6.57 -34.23
C VAL A 13 -33.40 5.54 -33.32
N TYR A 14 -32.94 4.42 -33.88
CA TYR A 14 -32.18 3.40 -33.14
C TYR A 14 -30.81 3.91 -32.68
N LYS A 15 -30.12 4.69 -33.52
CA LYS A 15 -28.84 5.31 -33.13
C LYS A 15 -29.04 6.33 -32.01
N ALA A 16 -30.06 7.20 -32.10
CA ALA A 16 -30.37 8.14 -31.03
C ALA A 16 -30.81 7.44 -29.72
N ALA A 17 -31.60 6.38 -29.81
CA ALA A 17 -32.09 5.61 -28.66
C ALA A 17 -30.99 4.83 -27.93
N ILE A 18 -29.85 4.55 -28.56
CA ILE A 18 -28.71 3.84 -27.94
C ILE A 18 -27.59 4.80 -27.56
N VAL A 19 -27.29 5.79 -28.40
CA VAL A 19 -26.20 6.74 -28.15
C VAL A 19 -26.52 7.66 -26.98
N LEU A 20 -27.78 8.10 -26.83
CA LEU A 20 -28.17 9.00 -25.76
C LEU A 20 -28.07 8.35 -24.36
N PRO A 21 -28.57 7.12 -24.12
CA PRO A 21 -28.37 6.43 -22.84
C PRO A 21 -26.90 6.15 -22.52
N VAL A 22 -26.09 5.77 -23.53
CA VAL A 22 -24.66 5.50 -23.34
C VAL A 22 -23.91 6.78 -22.98
N ALA A 23 -24.20 7.90 -23.65
CA ALA A 23 -23.61 9.19 -23.33
C ALA A 23 -24.03 9.67 -21.91
N VAL A 24 -25.29 9.47 -21.53
CA VAL A 24 -25.77 9.77 -20.16
C VAL A 24 -25.08 8.88 -19.13
N LEU A 25 -24.92 7.58 -19.39
CA LEU A 25 -24.21 6.66 -18.50
C LEU A 25 -22.73 7.05 -18.34
N LEU A 26 -22.05 7.43 -19.43
CA LEU A 26 -20.67 7.89 -19.38
C LEU A 26 -20.54 9.23 -18.64
N PHE A 27 -21.51 10.14 -18.79
CA PHE A 27 -21.57 11.40 -18.06
C PHE A 27 -21.82 11.19 -16.56
N LEU A 28 -22.76 10.31 -16.21
CA LEU A 28 -23.01 9.94 -14.81
C LEU A 28 -21.82 9.20 -14.20
N PHE A 29 -21.16 8.33 -14.96
CA PHE A 29 -19.95 7.64 -14.53
C PHE A 29 -18.80 8.62 -14.30
N THR A 30 -18.60 9.60 -15.18
CA THR A 30 -17.59 10.65 -14.99
C THR A 30 -17.92 11.56 -13.82
N LEU A 31 -19.19 11.96 -13.62
CA LEU A 31 -19.60 12.70 -12.42
C LEU A 31 -19.40 11.89 -11.13
N TYR A 32 -19.73 10.60 -11.15
CA TYR A 32 -19.49 9.70 -10.03
C TYR A 32 -17.99 9.55 -9.75
N TYR A 33 -17.18 9.30 -10.79
CA TYR A 33 -15.74 9.17 -10.66
C TYR A 33 -15.12 10.47 -10.16
N ARG A 34 -15.54 11.62 -10.68
CA ARG A 34 -15.09 12.95 -10.23
C ARG A 34 -15.50 13.20 -8.78
N ARG A 35 -16.69 12.77 -8.34
CA ARG A 35 -17.09 12.87 -6.93
C ARG A 35 -16.30 11.92 -6.02
N VAL A 36 -15.97 10.72 -6.50
CA VAL A 36 -15.15 9.75 -5.76
C VAL A 36 -13.69 10.20 -5.66
N THR A 37 -13.11 10.74 -6.73
CA THR A 37 -11.72 11.23 -6.74
C THR A 37 -11.58 12.57 -6.02
N HIS A 38 -12.60 13.44 -6.09
CA HIS A 38 -12.62 14.73 -5.40
C HIS A 38 -13.17 14.64 -3.96
N SER A 39 -13.67 13.47 -3.55
CA SER A 39 -13.78 13.08 -2.15
C SER A 39 -12.40 12.67 -1.61
N SER A 40 -11.37 13.47 -1.93
CA SER A 40 -10.28 13.70 -0.99
C SER A 40 -10.97 14.34 0.21
N ARG A 41 -11.31 13.53 1.21
CA ARG A 41 -11.74 14.10 2.49
C ARG A 41 -10.65 15.10 2.85
N VAL A 42 -11.01 16.37 2.98
CA VAL A 42 -10.17 17.34 3.70
C VAL A 42 -10.10 16.76 5.10
N PHE A 43 -9.06 15.96 5.32
CA PHE A 43 -8.72 15.46 6.62
C PHE A 43 -8.09 16.65 7.31
N GLU A 44 -8.87 17.38 8.08
CA GLU A 44 -8.29 18.28 9.08
C GLU A 44 -7.75 17.37 10.17
N PRO A 45 -6.43 17.14 10.21
CA PRO A 45 -5.88 16.22 11.16
C PRO A 45 -6.03 16.90 12.53
N PRO A 46 -6.26 16.15 13.62
CA PRO A 46 -6.46 16.76 14.93
C PRO A 46 -5.31 17.71 15.27
N PRO A 47 -5.53 18.83 16.00
CA PRO A 47 -4.50 19.85 16.25
C PRO A 47 -3.14 19.29 16.70
N SER A 48 -3.14 18.20 17.47
CA SER A 48 -1.95 17.50 17.94
C SER A 48 -1.04 16.95 16.84
N THR A 49 -1.57 16.66 15.65
CA THR A 49 -0.79 16.14 14.51
C THR A 49 -0.05 17.22 13.74
N HIS A 50 -0.45 18.49 13.90
CA HIS A 50 0.20 19.62 13.23
C HIS A 50 1.68 19.76 13.64
N HIS A 51 2.03 19.26 14.82
CA HIS A 51 3.40 19.24 15.33
C HIS A 51 4.32 18.30 14.54
N TYR A 52 3.77 17.30 13.86
CA TYR A 52 4.52 16.28 13.12
C TYR A 52 4.52 16.51 11.60
N ILE A 53 3.95 17.62 11.13
CA ILE A 53 3.87 17.98 9.72
C ILE A 53 4.71 19.22 9.46
N VAL A 54 5.60 19.15 8.48
CA VAL A 54 6.33 20.34 7.99
C VAL A 54 5.38 21.18 7.15
N ARG A 55 4.98 22.34 7.66
CA ARG A 55 4.07 23.24 6.94
C ARG A 55 4.87 24.15 5.99
N PRO A 56 4.38 24.39 4.75
CA PRO A 56 5.12 25.18 3.76
C PRO A 56 5.56 26.56 4.25
N GLU A 57 4.71 27.24 5.03
CA GLU A 57 4.94 28.61 5.49
C GLU A 57 5.66 28.70 6.85
N GLU A 58 5.66 27.62 7.63
CA GLU A 58 6.19 27.62 9.00
C GLU A 58 7.50 26.83 9.15
N GLY A 59 7.77 25.91 8.22
CA GLY A 59 8.89 24.98 8.31
C GLY A 59 8.68 23.88 9.34
N SER A 60 9.76 23.19 9.70
CA SER A 60 9.75 22.21 10.79
C SER A 60 9.89 22.92 12.14
N ASN A 61 9.15 22.46 13.14
CA ASN A 61 9.32 22.94 14.51
C ASN A 61 9.78 21.79 15.42
N PRO A 62 11.10 21.64 15.65
CA PRO A 62 11.64 20.52 16.40
C PRO A 62 11.24 20.53 17.88
N ASN A 63 10.84 21.67 18.44
CA ASN A 63 10.46 21.78 19.86
C ASN A 63 9.15 21.05 20.19
N TYR A 64 8.34 20.72 19.19
CA TYR A 64 7.12 19.93 19.37
C TYR A 64 7.30 18.45 19.02
N LEU A 65 8.49 18.06 18.55
CA LEU A 65 8.80 16.67 18.28
C LEU A 65 9.12 15.97 19.60
N LEU A 66 8.77 14.69 19.65
CA LEU A 66 9.18 13.83 20.75
C LEU A 66 10.71 13.72 20.74
N ASP A 67 11.34 13.81 21.90
CA ASP A 67 12.75 13.48 22.04
C ASP A 67 12.92 11.96 21.84
N LEU A 68 13.49 11.58 20.70
CA LEU A 68 13.63 10.17 20.34
C LEU A 68 14.60 9.43 21.27
N ASP A 69 15.57 10.13 21.87
CA ASP A 69 16.51 9.55 22.84
C ASP A 69 15.83 9.19 24.17
N SER A 70 14.65 9.79 24.44
CA SER A 70 13.84 9.50 25.62
C SER A 70 12.98 8.24 25.48
N ILE A 71 12.86 7.68 24.27
CA ILE A 71 12.09 6.46 24.04
C ILE A 71 12.94 5.26 24.48
N PRO A 72 12.47 4.41 25.41
CA PRO A 72 13.22 3.24 25.84
C PRO A 72 13.28 2.19 24.72
N TRP A 73 14.49 1.76 24.38
CA TRP A 73 14.77 0.72 23.38
C TRP A 73 15.55 -0.46 23.99
N PRO A 74 15.24 -1.72 23.61
CA PRO A 74 14.12 -2.14 22.76
C PRO A 74 12.78 -2.13 23.51
N ASN A 75 11.68 -1.81 22.82
CA ASN A 75 10.36 -1.85 23.43
C ASN A 75 9.77 -3.26 23.40
N VAL A 76 9.99 -4.02 24.48
CA VAL A 76 9.57 -5.42 24.58
C VAL A 76 8.07 -5.63 24.78
N LYS A 77 7.31 -4.60 25.18
CA LYS A 77 5.90 -4.76 25.57
C LYS A 77 4.95 -4.38 24.44
N ARG A 78 4.61 -5.35 23.59
CA ARG A 78 3.66 -5.19 22.49
C ARG A 78 2.20 -5.01 22.97
N PRO A 79 1.38 -4.21 22.27
CA PRO A 79 -0.02 -3.93 22.63
C PRO A 79 -0.94 -5.14 22.50
N ASN A 80 -2.08 -5.07 23.20
CA ASN A 80 -3.15 -6.04 23.05
C ASN A 80 -4.12 -5.68 21.90
N ILE A 81 -3.72 -5.97 20.66
CA ILE A 81 -4.52 -5.70 19.46
C ILE A 81 -4.66 -6.95 18.61
N SER A 82 -5.87 -7.15 18.08
CA SER A 82 -6.21 -8.35 17.29
C SER A 82 -6.59 -8.04 15.84
N HIS A 83 -6.76 -6.78 15.46
CA HIS A 83 -7.14 -6.40 14.10
C HIS A 83 -6.84 -4.92 13.80
N ASN A 84 -6.79 -4.59 12.51
CA ASN A 84 -6.42 -3.27 11.99
C ASN A 84 -7.27 -2.09 12.51
N LEU A 85 -8.56 -2.29 12.83
CA LEU A 85 -9.39 -1.22 13.40
C LEU A 85 -8.93 -0.80 14.80
N MET A 86 -8.35 -1.73 15.58
CA MET A 86 -7.77 -1.38 16.88
C MET A 86 -6.51 -0.54 16.71
N VAL A 87 -5.71 -0.81 15.66
CA VAL A 87 -4.51 -0.02 15.31
C VAL A 87 -4.87 1.44 15.06
N ALA A 88 -6.00 1.70 14.39
CA ALA A 88 -6.48 3.05 14.09
C ALA A 88 -6.85 3.88 15.34
N ASN A 89 -7.05 3.24 16.49
CA ASN A 89 -7.35 3.91 17.76
C ASN A 89 -6.11 4.19 18.61
N LEU A 90 -4.92 3.76 18.17
CA LEU A 90 -3.66 3.98 18.88
C LEU A 90 -3.09 5.38 18.57
N ALA A 91 -2.37 5.98 19.53
CA ALA A 91 -1.68 7.25 19.31
C ALA A 91 -0.59 7.12 18.22
N PRO A 92 -0.16 8.20 17.56
CA PRO A 92 0.76 8.12 16.42
C PRO A 92 2.03 7.28 16.67
N PHE A 93 2.66 7.44 17.84
CA PHE A 93 3.90 6.73 18.23
C PHE A 93 3.68 5.49 19.11
N ASP A 94 2.42 5.08 19.32
CA ASP A 94 2.14 3.82 19.98
C ASP A 94 2.57 2.67 19.08
N MET A 95 3.07 1.60 19.70
CA MET A 95 3.43 0.40 18.98
C MET A 95 2.23 -0.21 18.26
N LYS A 96 2.36 -0.58 16.98
CA LYS A 96 1.21 -0.94 16.12
C LYS A 96 0.96 -2.43 15.94
N MET A 97 1.80 -3.30 16.49
CA MET A 97 1.70 -4.76 16.29
C MET A 97 1.72 -5.53 17.61
N SER A 98 0.77 -6.45 17.77
CA SER A 98 0.82 -7.49 18.79
C SER A 98 1.96 -8.49 18.52
N PRO A 99 2.32 -9.37 19.49
CA PRO A 99 3.36 -10.39 19.28
C PRO A 99 3.12 -11.26 18.05
N GLY A 100 1.90 -11.76 17.85
CA GLY A 100 1.54 -12.60 16.71
C GLY A 100 1.59 -11.87 15.38
N GLN A 101 1.19 -10.59 15.35
CA GLN A 101 1.27 -9.75 14.15
C GLN A 101 2.73 -9.44 13.77
N TYR A 102 3.56 -9.10 14.75
CA TYR A 102 4.99 -8.90 14.53
C TYR A 102 5.66 -10.19 14.03
N ALA A 103 5.39 -11.33 14.66
CA ALA A 103 5.88 -12.63 14.20
C ALA A 103 5.37 -13.01 12.80
N THR A 104 4.17 -12.57 12.42
CA THR A 104 3.64 -12.72 11.06
C THR A 104 4.51 -11.95 10.06
N LEU A 105 4.87 -10.72 10.39
CA LEU A 105 5.70 -9.87 9.52
C LEU A 105 7.13 -10.45 9.39
N GLU A 106 7.72 -10.93 10.48
CA GLU A 106 9.01 -11.64 10.43
C GLU A 106 8.96 -12.86 9.50
N ARG A 107 7.88 -13.65 9.56
CA ARG A 107 7.68 -14.79 8.66
C ARG A 107 7.51 -14.37 7.20
N LEU A 108 6.83 -13.25 6.93
CA LEU A 108 6.71 -12.72 5.57
C LEU A 108 8.07 -12.29 5.01
N ILE A 109 8.89 -11.59 5.81
CA ILE A 109 10.25 -11.19 5.42
C ILE A 109 11.12 -12.42 5.18
N SER A 110 11.10 -13.39 6.10
CA SER A 110 11.82 -14.66 5.96
C SER A 110 11.40 -15.41 4.70
N GLN A 111 10.10 -15.50 4.41
CA GLN A 111 9.60 -16.19 3.23
C GLN A 111 10.01 -15.47 1.94
N PHE A 112 9.96 -14.13 1.93
CA PHE A 112 10.44 -13.34 0.81
C PHE A 112 11.94 -13.57 0.56
N GLU A 113 12.77 -13.56 1.61
CA GLU A 113 14.20 -13.85 1.51
C GLU A 113 14.45 -15.24 0.92
N GLN A 114 13.72 -16.28 1.36
CA GLN A 114 13.84 -17.63 0.79
C GLN A 114 13.52 -17.65 -0.70
N VAL A 115 12.52 -16.88 -1.15
CA VAL A 115 12.24 -16.72 -2.58
C VAL A 115 13.41 -16.05 -3.30
N MET A 116 13.96 -14.96 -2.75
CA MET A 116 15.11 -14.28 -3.35
C MET A 116 16.34 -15.19 -3.44
N ILE A 117 16.60 -16.02 -2.42
CA ILE A 117 17.64 -17.06 -2.44
C ILE A 117 17.38 -18.08 -3.55
N SER A 118 16.15 -18.60 -3.66
CA SER A 118 15.79 -19.58 -4.69
C SER A 118 15.99 -19.05 -6.11
N LEU A 119 15.80 -17.73 -6.30
CA LEU A 119 15.97 -17.05 -7.57
C LEU A 119 17.41 -16.64 -7.85
N LYS A 120 18.33 -16.80 -6.88
CA LYS A 120 19.71 -16.28 -6.92
C LYS A 120 19.75 -14.75 -7.07
N LEU A 121 18.93 -14.05 -6.29
CA LEU A 121 18.74 -12.59 -6.33
C LEU A 121 19.06 -11.92 -4.99
N GLN A 122 19.88 -12.55 -4.13
CA GLN A 122 20.18 -12.06 -2.78
C GLN A 122 20.81 -10.66 -2.78
N ASP A 123 21.55 -10.31 -3.83
CA ASP A 123 22.21 -9.00 -4.02
C ASP A 123 21.33 -7.99 -4.76
N GLN A 124 20.09 -8.34 -5.10
CA GLN A 124 19.18 -7.52 -5.91
C GLN A 124 18.05 -6.89 -5.09
N TRP A 125 18.07 -7.02 -3.77
CA TRP A 125 17.11 -6.41 -2.86
C TRP A 125 17.75 -5.91 -1.57
N PHE A 126 17.04 -5.05 -0.87
CA PHE A 126 17.42 -4.51 0.44
C PHE A 126 16.18 -4.01 1.19
N LEU A 127 16.27 -3.82 2.50
CA LEU A 127 15.23 -3.15 3.30
C LEU A 127 15.04 -1.70 2.82
N GLY A 128 13.81 -1.23 2.71
CA GLY A 128 13.45 0.13 2.30
C GLY A 128 12.88 0.95 3.46
N ALA A 129 12.75 2.27 3.23
CA ALA A 129 11.96 3.20 4.05
C ALA A 129 12.04 2.98 5.58
N GLY A 130 10.91 2.74 6.25
CA GLY A 130 10.85 2.60 7.72
C GLY A 130 11.59 1.37 8.22
N SER A 131 11.53 0.27 7.48
CA SER A 131 12.25 -0.97 7.78
C SER A 131 13.76 -0.80 7.76
N LEU A 132 14.31 -0.10 6.77
CA LEU A 132 15.74 0.20 6.71
C LEU A 132 16.16 1.07 7.89
N LEU A 133 15.40 2.13 8.16
CA LEU A 133 15.70 3.07 9.23
C LEU A 133 15.73 2.36 10.60
N GLY A 134 14.70 1.56 10.90
CA GLY A 134 14.66 0.79 12.13
C GLY A 134 15.82 -0.21 12.25
N SER A 135 16.15 -0.90 11.15
CA SER A 135 17.26 -1.86 11.15
C SER A 135 18.61 -1.23 11.48
N LEU A 136 18.82 0.04 11.08
CA LEU A 136 20.03 0.80 11.36
C LEU A 136 20.03 1.43 12.75
N GLN A 137 18.88 1.93 13.22
CA GLN A 137 18.80 2.65 14.49
C GLN A 137 18.78 1.73 15.71
N HIS A 138 18.01 0.65 15.65
CA HIS A 138 17.74 -0.21 16.80
C HIS A 138 17.64 -1.69 16.45
N HIS A 139 18.10 -2.09 15.25
CA HIS A 139 18.14 -3.49 14.80
C HIS A 139 16.78 -4.22 14.86
N ASP A 140 15.69 -3.48 14.65
CA ASP A 140 14.30 -3.96 14.70
C ASP A 140 13.44 -3.08 13.77
N LEU A 141 12.16 -3.40 13.56
CA LEU A 141 11.18 -2.50 12.96
C LEU A 141 10.87 -1.32 13.88
N ILE A 142 10.56 -0.17 13.28
CA ILE A 142 10.11 0.99 14.04
C ILE A 142 8.78 0.59 14.75
N PRO A 143 8.63 0.76 16.08
CA PRO A 143 7.50 0.22 16.84
C PRO A 143 6.15 0.71 16.35
N TRP A 144 6.11 1.97 15.92
CA TRP A 144 4.89 2.60 15.41
C TRP A 144 4.67 2.41 13.90
N ASP A 145 5.54 1.64 13.25
CA ASP A 145 5.33 1.15 11.88
C ASP A 145 4.39 -0.06 11.90
N ASP A 146 3.58 -0.23 10.87
CA ASP A 146 2.61 -1.33 10.78
C ASP A 146 2.84 -2.27 9.59
N ASP A 147 3.86 -2.02 8.77
CA ASP A 147 4.29 -2.89 7.69
C ASP A 147 5.81 -3.03 7.63
N ALA A 148 6.30 -3.70 6.59
CA ALA A 148 7.71 -3.67 6.25
C ALA A 148 7.91 -3.40 4.76
N ASP A 149 8.92 -2.60 4.45
CA ASP A 149 9.23 -2.13 3.11
C ASP A 149 10.49 -2.82 2.60
N LEU A 150 10.40 -3.41 1.41
CA LEU A 150 11.52 -4.01 0.69
C LEU A 150 11.70 -3.29 -0.65
N CYS A 151 12.94 -3.09 -1.07
CA CYS A 151 13.29 -2.54 -2.37
C CYS A 151 13.95 -3.61 -3.22
N VAL A 152 13.48 -3.80 -4.46
CA VAL A 152 14.01 -4.82 -5.38
C VAL A 152 14.26 -4.23 -6.75
N HIS A 153 15.26 -4.74 -7.47
CA HIS A 153 15.51 -4.26 -8.82
C HIS A 153 14.33 -4.60 -9.75
N LEU A 154 13.75 -3.57 -10.38
CA LEU A 154 12.60 -3.66 -11.28
C LEU A 154 12.73 -4.71 -12.39
N ARG A 155 13.94 -4.95 -12.90
CA ARG A 155 14.21 -5.94 -13.97
C ARG A 155 13.80 -7.36 -13.58
N HIS A 156 13.69 -7.66 -12.28
CA HIS A 156 13.33 -8.97 -11.77
C HIS A 156 11.86 -9.08 -11.36
N ARG A 157 11.06 -8.00 -11.48
CA ARG A 157 9.68 -7.94 -10.99
C ARG A 157 8.84 -9.13 -11.43
N SER A 158 8.78 -9.44 -12.72
CA SER A 158 7.95 -10.53 -13.25
C SER A 158 8.36 -11.90 -12.69
N ARG A 159 9.66 -12.16 -12.57
CA ARG A 159 10.19 -13.44 -12.04
C ARG A 159 9.90 -13.59 -10.54
N ILE A 160 9.98 -12.49 -9.80
CA ILE A 160 9.65 -12.47 -8.37
C ILE A 160 8.14 -12.64 -8.18
N GLN A 161 7.31 -11.95 -8.96
CA GLN A 161 5.87 -12.09 -8.93
C GLN A 161 5.45 -13.54 -9.18
N GLU A 162 6.01 -14.19 -10.20
CA GLU A 162 5.75 -15.61 -10.49
C GLU A 162 6.12 -16.51 -9.30
N ALA A 163 7.32 -16.33 -8.74
CA ALA A 163 7.79 -17.14 -7.62
C ALA A 163 6.95 -16.94 -6.35
N LEU A 164 6.55 -15.70 -6.04
CA LEU A 164 5.69 -15.38 -4.90
C LEU A 164 4.25 -15.88 -5.11
N THR A 165 3.72 -15.84 -6.33
CA THR A 165 2.40 -16.41 -6.66
C THR A 165 2.37 -17.92 -6.44
N ASN A 166 3.48 -18.62 -6.67
CA ASN A 166 3.60 -20.06 -6.41
C ASN A 166 3.58 -20.45 -4.92
N LEU A 167 3.58 -19.47 -4.01
CA LEU A 167 3.41 -19.70 -2.57
C LEU A 167 1.95 -19.88 -2.13
N GLN A 168 1.00 -19.83 -3.07
CA GLN A 168 -0.39 -20.20 -2.77
C GLN A 168 -0.51 -21.68 -2.35
N PRO A 169 -1.49 -22.03 -1.50
CA PRO A 169 -2.57 -21.17 -1.00
C PRO A 169 -2.24 -20.42 0.29
N GLU A 170 -1.05 -20.61 0.86
CA GLU A 170 -0.69 -20.05 2.18
C GLU A 170 -0.45 -18.55 2.14
N PHE A 171 0.11 -18.04 1.04
CA PHE A 171 0.41 -16.62 0.86
C PHE A 171 -0.44 -16.00 -0.24
N GLY A 172 -0.77 -14.72 -0.06
CA GLY A 172 -1.46 -13.87 -1.01
C GLY A 172 -0.54 -12.78 -1.57
N MET A 173 -0.77 -12.42 -2.83
CA MET A 173 -0.08 -11.34 -3.52
C MET A 173 -1.09 -10.34 -4.06
N PHE A 174 -0.75 -9.05 -3.98
CA PHE A 174 -1.49 -8.01 -4.68
C PHE A 174 -0.54 -7.08 -5.44
N TRP A 175 -0.72 -7.01 -6.76
CA TRP A 175 0.10 -6.20 -7.64
C TRP A 175 -0.51 -4.80 -7.80
N HIS A 176 0.18 -3.76 -7.34
CA HIS A 176 -0.16 -2.37 -7.68
C HIS A 176 0.63 -1.90 -8.91
N HIS A 177 0.31 -0.70 -9.39
CA HIS A 177 1.04 -0.07 -10.50
C HIS A 177 2.54 0.13 -10.19
N ASN A 178 2.88 0.54 -8.96
CA ASN A 178 4.23 0.96 -8.58
C ASN A 178 4.90 0.12 -7.47
N ARG A 179 4.17 -0.77 -6.81
CA ARG A 179 4.67 -1.68 -5.77
C ARG A 179 3.83 -2.94 -5.71
N ASP A 180 4.31 -3.98 -5.06
CA ASP A 180 3.53 -5.19 -4.80
C ASP A 180 3.37 -5.40 -3.30
N LYS A 181 2.37 -6.18 -2.91
CA LYS A 181 2.14 -6.58 -1.51
C LYS A 181 2.20 -8.09 -1.38
N LEU A 182 2.93 -8.59 -0.38
CA LEU A 182 2.91 -9.99 0.05
C LEU A 182 2.33 -10.06 1.47
N PHE A 183 1.42 -10.99 1.69
CA PHE A 183 0.72 -11.20 2.96
C PHE A 183 0.36 -12.67 3.11
N PHE A 184 0.04 -13.11 4.33
CA PHE A 184 -0.55 -14.44 4.51
C PHE A 184 -1.97 -14.46 3.95
N LYS A 185 -2.44 -15.62 3.48
CA LYS A 185 -3.86 -15.80 3.20
C LYS A 185 -4.66 -15.28 4.40
N PRO A 186 -5.66 -14.40 4.18
CA PRO A 186 -6.37 -13.80 5.29
C PRO A 186 -7.01 -14.86 6.18
N LEU A 187 -6.96 -14.65 7.50
CA LEU A 187 -7.67 -15.46 8.47
C LEU A 187 -9.18 -15.42 8.15
N GLU A 188 -9.83 -16.57 8.35
CA GLU A 188 -11.27 -16.72 8.09
C GLU A 188 -12.08 -15.69 8.88
N GLU A 189 -13.17 -15.19 8.29
CA GLU A 189 -14.04 -14.23 8.94
C GLU A 189 -14.65 -14.83 10.22
N GLY A 190 -14.50 -14.12 11.35
CA GLY A 190 -14.97 -14.62 12.65
C GLY A 190 -14.07 -15.67 13.30
N ALA A 191 -12.89 -15.96 12.75
CA ALA A 191 -11.90 -16.80 13.42
C ALA A 191 -11.59 -16.25 14.83
N LYS A 192 -11.54 -17.16 15.81
CA LYS A 192 -11.08 -16.80 17.16
C LYS A 192 -9.58 -16.53 17.10
N THR A 193 -9.20 -15.29 17.31
CA THR A 193 -7.81 -14.84 17.33
C THR A 193 -7.45 -14.32 18.72
N ASP A 194 -6.18 -14.45 19.07
CA ASP A 194 -5.57 -13.93 20.28
C ASP A 194 -4.30 -13.13 19.94
N LEU A 195 -3.57 -12.73 20.97
CA LEU A 195 -2.37 -11.91 20.81
C LEU A 195 -1.18 -12.56 20.12
N ASN A 196 -1.15 -13.88 20.09
CA ASN A 196 -0.08 -14.66 19.51
C ASN A 196 -0.50 -15.29 18.18
N THR A 197 -1.69 -14.95 17.70
CA THR A 197 -2.19 -15.44 16.42
C THR A 197 -1.32 -14.95 15.28
N ILE A 198 -0.88 -15.89 14.46
CA ILE A 198 -0.06 -15.64 13.27
C ILE A 198 -0.95 -15.71 12.04
N GLY A 199 -0.84 -14.71 11.17
CA GLY A 199 -1.60 -14.60 9.94
C GLY A 199 -2.02 -13.15 9.68
N SER A 200 -2.51 -12.91 8.47
CA SER A 200 -2.98 -11.59 8.06
C SER A 200 -4.50 -11.49 8.21
N HIS A 201 -5.00 -10.32 8.58
CA HIS A 201 -6.39 -9.95 8.71
C HIS A 201 -6.86 -9.20 7.45
N ALA A 202 -8.00 -9.60 6.91
CA ALA A 202 -8.57 -8.94 5.75
C ALA A 202 -8.92 -7.48 6.04
N PHE A 203 -8.63 -6.58 5.10
CA PHE A 203 -9.16 -5.23 5.13
C PHE A 203 -10.54 -5.17 4.51
N PHE A 204 -11.41 -4.31 5.05
CA PHE A 204 -12.67 -4.01 4.39
C PHE A 204 -12.44 -3.40 3.00
N ARG A 205 -12.93 -4.08 1.95
CA ARG A 205 -12.86 -3.65 0.55
C ARG A 205 -11.45 -3.43 -0.01
N ARG A 206 -10.41 -4.04 0.58
CA ARG A 206 -9.10 -4.10 -0.07
C ARG A 206 -8.79 -5.53 -0.52
N PRO A 207 -8.12 -5.71 -1.66
CA PRO A 207 -7.71 -7.01 -2.16
C PRO A 207 -6.44 -7.57 -1.47
N TRP A 208 -5.99 -6.97 -0.37
CA TRP A 208 -4.86 -7.43 0.43
C TRP A 208 -5.23 -7.51 1.92
N ALA A 209 -4.38 -8.12 2.73
CA ALA A 209 -4.56 -8.27 4.18
C ALA A 209 -3.34 -7.78 4.95
N TRP A 210 -3.48 -7.54 6.26
CA TRP A 210 -2.45 -7.02 7.15
C TRP A 210 -2.21 -7.94 8.36
N PRO A 211 -0.96 -8.20 8.81
CA PRO A 211 0.30 -7.60 8.34
C PRO A 211 0.66 -7.97 6.90
N PHE A 212 1.44 -7.10 6.25
CA PHE A 212 1.94 -7.28 4.88
C PHE A 212 3.34 -6.68 4.76
N ILE A 213 4.05 -7.09 3.71
CA ILE A 213 5.23 -6.37 3.23
C ILE A 213 4.88 -5.59 1.96
N ASP A 214 5.39 -4.36 1.85
CA ASP A 214 5.39 -3.57 0.62
C ASP A 214 6.70 -3.81 -0.15
N ILE A 215 6.60 -4.19 -1.42
CA ILE A 215 7.73 -4.49 -2.30
C ILE A 215 7.82 -3.38 -3.35
N PHE A 216 8.73 -2.43 -3.12
CA PHE A 216 9.04 -1.35 -4.04
C PHE A 216 10.06 -1.78 -5.09
N TYR A 217 10.01 -1.12 -6.24
CA TYR A 217 10.91 -1.40 -7.35
C TYR A 217 11.80 -0.20 -7.65
N TYR A 218 13.11 -0.42 -7.65
CA TYR A 218 14.09 0.56 -8.09
C TYR A 218 14.67 0.18 -9.45
N ARG A 219 15.23 1.18 -10.13
CA ARG A 219 16.08 0.98 -11.30
C ARG A 219 17.29 1.87 -11.16
N GLU A 220 18.41 1.40 -11.65
CA GLU A 220 19.59 2.23 -11.82
C GLU A 220 19.31 3.27 -12.90
N ILE A 221 19.72 4.51 -12.64
CA ILE A 221 19.68 5.59 -13.62
C ILE A 221 21.12 5.88 -13.99
N ASP A 222 21.47 5.71 -15.27
CA ASP A 222 22.79 6.06 -15.77
C ASP A 222 23.08 7.55 -15.55
N ALA A 223 24.34 7.90 -15.33
CA ALA A 223 24.84 9.25 -15.09
C ALA A 223 24.45 10.23 -16.20
N THR A 224 24.34 9.77 -17.45
CA THR A 224 23.85 10.56 -18.59
C THR A 224 22.37 10.95 -18.43
N LEU A 225 21.51 10.01 -18.01
CA LEU A 225 20.09 10.28 -17.79
C LEU A 225 19.86 11.18 -16.56
N ARG A 226 20.74 11.08 -15.55
CA ARG A 226 20.74 11.94 -14.37
C ARG A 226 20.97 13.41 -14.74
N GLN A 227 21.89 13.71 -15.67
CA GLN A 227 22.11 15.07 -16.15
C GLN A 227 20.86 15.63 -16.82
N THR A 228 20.17 14.85 -17.67
CA THR A 228 18.95 15.27 -18.36
C THR A 228 17.80 15.56 -17.40
N LEU A 229 17.61 14.74 -16.35
CA LEU A 229 16.58 14.96 -15.33
C LEU A 229 16.85 16.21 -14.48
N VAL A 230 18.12 16.48 -14.15
CA VAL A 230 18.53 17.66 -13.40
C VAL A 230 18.49 18.93 -14.26
N SER A 231 18.79 18.83 -15.56
CA SER A 231 18.74 19.98 -16.49
C SER A 231 17.32 20.33 -16.94
N GLY A 232 16.38 19.37 -16.92
CA GLY A 232 14.99 19.57 -17.33
C GLY A 232 14.15 20.43 -16.39
N THR A 233 14.66 20.79 -15.20
CA THR A 233 14.01 21.69 -14.24
C THR A 233 14.45 23.15 -14.33
N LYS A 234 15.35 23.50 -15.26
CA LYS A 234 15.69 24.90 -15.59
C LYS A 234 15.24 25.26 -17.01
N LYS A 235 13.93 25.38 -17.23
CA LYS A 235 13.36 26.21 -18.30
C LYS A 235 11.92 26.58 -17.94
N THR A 236 11.80 27.68 -17.21
CA THR A 236 10.66 28.58 -17.32
C THR A 236 11.27 29.93 -17.65
N ASP A 237 11.04 30.37 -18.89
CA ASP A 237 11.14 31.76 -19.31
C ASP A 237 10.14 32.62 -18.52
#